data_AF-A0A7C0TZP8-F1
#
_entry.id   AF-A0A7C0TZP8-F1
#
_cell.length_a   1.000
_cell.length_b   1.000
_cell.length_c   1.000
_cell.angle_alpha   90.00
_cell.angle_beta   90.00
_cell.angle_gamma   90.00
#
_symmetry.space_group_name_H-M   'P 1'
#
loop_
_entity.id
_entity.type
_entity.pdbx_description
1 polymer ?
#
loop_
_entity_poly.entity_id
_entity_poly.type
_entity_poly.pdbx_seq_one_letter_code
_entity_poly.pdbx_strand_id
1 'polypeptide(L)' 'DAPNRRLALAYLKFLLSEKGKEIFEENYQDFIWPPVGFGNIPKEIRDEVKIEG' A
#
# COMPACT_ATOMS: atom_id res chain seq x y z
N ASP A 1 -3.53 -13.16 -12.14
CA ASP A 1 -2.17 -12.72 -11.76
C ASP A 1 -1.74 -11.51 -12.54
N ALA A 2 -1.02 -10.58 -11.91
CA ALA A 2 -0.38 -9.48 -12.62
C ALA A 2 0.89 -10.02 -13.34
N PRO A 3 1.14 -9.62 -14.60
CA PRO A 3 2.24 -10.15 -15.41
C PRO A 3 3.62 -9.90 -14.78
N ASN A 4 3.75 -8.88 -13.92
CA ASN A 4 4.97 -8.56 -13.20
C ASN A 4 4.73 -8.46 -11.69
N ARG A 5 4.40 -9.58 -11.04
CA ARG A 5 4.10 -9.64 -9.59
C ARG A 5 5.14 -8.93 -8.73
N ARG A 6 6.44 -9.15 -9.00
CA ARG A 6 7.54 -8.54 -8.23
C ARG A 6 7.52 -7.01 -8.28
N LEU A 7 7.29 -6.43 -9.47
CA LEU A 7 7.23 -4.98 -9.64
C LEU A 7 5.97 -4.40 -9.01
N ALA A 8 4.82 -5.09 -9.14
CA ALA A 8 3.59 -4.67 -8.49
C ALA A 8 3.75 -4.62 -6.96
N LEU A 9 4.38 -5.63 -6.36
CA LEU A 9 4.66 -5.63 -4.92
C LEU A 9 5.62 -4.50 -4.50
N ALA A 10 6.67 -4.24 -5.28
CA ALA A 10 7.60 -3.14 -5.00
C ALA A 10 6.89 -1.77 -5.07
N TYR A 11 6.04 -1.58 -6.07
CA TYR A 11 5.24 -0.36 -6.20
C TYR A 11 4.29 -0.18 -5.02
N LEU A 12 3.57 -1.23 -4.62
CA LEU A 12 2.67 -1.18 -3.47
C LEU A 12 3.42 -0.83 -2.18
N LYS A 13 4.59 -1.43 -1.93
CA LYS A 13 5.41 -1.07 -0.76
C LYS A 13 5.81 0.40 -0.74
N PHE A 14 6.21 0.94 -1.90
CA PHE A 14 6.52 2.35 -2.01
C PHE A 14 5.29 3.23 -1.76
N LEU A 15 4.16 2.89 -2.38
CA LEU A 15 2.90 3.61 -2.23
C LEU A 15 2.40 3.65 -0.78
N LEU A 16 2.54 2.54 -0.04
CA LEU A 16 2.09 2.40 1.34
C LEU A 16 3.07 2.97 2.38
N SER A 17 4.27 3.37 1.96
CA SER A 17 5.28 3.94 2.83
C SER A 17 4.95 5.38 3.24
N GLU A 18 5.69 5.91 4.22
CA GLU A 18 5.64 7.33 4.59
C GLU A 18 5.88 8.24 3.39
N LYS A 19 6.77 7.86 2.46
CA LYS A 19 7.00 8.67 1.25
C LYS A 19 5.79 8.72 0.34
N GLY A 20 5.06 7.60 0.21
CA GLY A 20 3.81 7.56 -0.54
C GLY A 20 2.75 8.45 0.11
N LYS A 21 2.64 8.42 1.44
CA LYS A 21 1.77 9.32 2.20
C LYS A 21 2.09 10.80 1.95
N GLU A 22 3.36 11.21 2.06
CA GLU A 22 3.78 12.60 1.78
C GLU A 22 3.34 13.07 0.39
N ILE A 23 3.53 12.22 -0.63
CA ILE A 23 3.14 12.54 -2.01
C ILE A 23 1.64 12.79 -2.11
N PHE A 24 0.80 12.01 -1.44
CA PHE A 24 -0.65 12.22 -1.44
C PHE A 24 -1.02 13.56 -0.76
N GLU A 25 -0.43 13.85 0.40
CA GLU A 25 -0.67 15.09 1.14
C GLU A 25 -0.26 16.34 0.33
N GLU A 26 0.90 16.31 -0.34
CA GLU A 26 1.36 17.38 -1.25
C GLU A 26 0.41 17.61 -2.43
N ASN A 27 -0.34 16.58 -2.83
CA ASN A 27 -1.32 16.64 -3.90
C ASN A 27 -2.75 16.88 -3.38
N TYR A 28 -2.87 17.41 -2.14
CA TYR A 28 -4.14 17.75 -1.49
C TYR A 28 -5.09 16.55 -1.37
N GLN A 29 -4.54 15.34 -1.28
CA GLN A 29 -5.30 14.12 -1.10
C GLN A 29 -4.99 13.52 0.27
N ASP A 30 -6.02 13.37 1.10
CA ASP A 30 -5.88 12.66 2.37
C ASP A 30 -5.49 11.20 2.13
N PHE A 31 -4.55 10.72 2.93
CA PHE A 31 -4.08 9.34 2.90
C PHE A 31 -4.56 8.60 4.15
N ILE A 32 -5.20 7.44 3.96
CA ILE A 32 -5.66 6.62 5.08
C ILE A 32 -4.43 6.05 5.81
N TRP A 33 -4.28 6.37 7.10
CA TRP A 33 -3.12 5.98 7.90
C TRP A 33 -3.54 5.36 9.26
N PRO A 34 -3.06 4.15 9.61
CA PRO A 34 -2.26 3.25 8.78
C PRO A 34 -3.06 2.75 7.56
N PRO A 35 -2.40 2.33 6.46
CA PRO A 35 -3.11 1.81 5.31
C PRO A 35 -3.95 0.60 5.70
N VAL A 36 -5.16 0.50 5.15
CA VAL A 36 -6.10 -0.59 5.48
C VAL A 36 -6.14 -1.61 4.35
N GLY A 37 -6.03 -2.87 4.74
CA GLY A 37 -6.07 -4.01 3.85
C GLY A 37 -7.34 -4.83 4.02
N PHE A 38 -7.99 -5.19 2.90
CA PHE A 38 -9.19 -6.03 2.89
C PHE A 38 -9.05 -7.23 1.92
N GLY A 39 -9.55 -8.39 2.32
CA GLY A 39 -9.60 -9.60 1.47
C GLY A 39 -8.27 -10.33 1.28
N ASN A 40 -7.99 -10.81 0.07
CA ASN A 40 -6.81 -11.64 -0.20
C ASN A 40 -5.53 -10.80 -0.38
N ILE A 41 -4.90 -10.46 0.74
CA ILE A 41 -3.67 -9.67 0.75
C ILE A 41 -2.43 -10.56 0.56
N PRO A 42 -1.56 -10.21 -0.41
CA PRO A 42 -0.28 -10.88 -0.58
C PRO A 42 0.52 -10.86 0.72
N LYS A 43 1.00 -12.04 1.13
CA LYS A 43 1.80 -12.22 2.36
C LYS A 43 2.98 -11.25 2.46
N GLU A 44 3.52 -10.82 1.33
CA GLU A 44 4.70 -9.96 1.22
C GLU A 44 4.47 -8.50 1.64
N ILE A 45 3.22 -8.06 1.78
CA ILE A 45 2.83 -6.69 2.16
C ILE A 45 1.87 -6.65 3.36
N ARG A 46 1.63 -7.78 4.04
CA ARG A 46 0.68 -7.82 5.17
C ARG A 46 1.11 -6.94 6.33
N ASP A 47 2.42 -6.77 6.53
CA ASP A 47 2.96 -5.93 7.61
C ASP A 47 2.87 -4.42 7.30
N GLU A 48 2.59 -4.07 6.04
CA GLU A 48 2.46 -2.67 5.59
C GLU A 48 1.02 -2.14 5.76
N VAL A 49 0.07 -3.00 6.18
CA VAL A 49 -1.35 -2.67 6.25
C VAL A 49 -1.98 -3.20 7.53
N LYS A 50 -2.97 -2.47 8.06
CA LYS A 50 -3.89 -2.99 9.06
C LYS A 50 -4.94 -3.85 8.36
N ILE A 51 -5.01 -5.13 8.71
CA ILE A 51 -6.02 -6.04 8.15
C ILE A 51 -7.35 -5.83 8.88
N GLU A 52 -8.40 -5.57 8.11
CA GLU A 52 -9.78 -5.46 8.58
C GLU A 52 -10.65 -6.48 7.82
N GLY A 53 -11.57 -7.13 8.52
CA GLY A 53 -12.46 -8.19 7.97
C GLY A 53 -11.90 -9.60 8.14
#